data_AF-A0A661EKY5-F1
#
_entry.id   AF-A0A661EKY5-F1
#
_cell.length_a   1.000
_cell.length_b   1.000
_cell.length_c   1.000
_cell.angle_alpha   90.00
_cell.angle_beta   90.00
_cell.angle_gamma   90.00
#
_symmetry.space_group_name_H-M   'P 1'
#
loop_
_entity.id
_entity.type
_entity.pdbx_description
1 polymer ?
#
loop_
_entity_poly.entity_id
_entity_poly.type
_entity_poly.pdbx_seq_one_letter_code
_entity_poly.pdbx_strand_id
1 'polypeptide(L)' 'MVVAGSEISEEQVVAHCKSQLAGFKAPKQVIFQAEPLPRTPTGKVTKFVLVERYEE' A
#
# COMPACT_ATOMS: atom_id res chain seq x y z
N MET A 1 6.43 5.17 -1.85
CA MET A 1 5.89 5.79 -3.07
C MET A 1 6.58 5.13 -4.24
N VAL A 2 5.82 4.71 -5.25
CA VAL A 2 6.40 4.19 -6.49
C VAL A 2 6.94 5.37 -7.29
N VAL A 3 8.11 5.21 -7.91
CA VAL A 3 8.71 6.24 -8.76
C VAL A 3 7.90 6.33 -10.06
N ALA A 4 7.65 7.55 -10.54
CA ALA A 4 6.97 7.75 -11.81
C ALA A 4 7.73 7.05 -12.96
N GLY A 5 7.02 6.23 -13.73
CA GLY A 5 7.59 5.42 -14.81
C GLY A 5 7.97 3.98 -14.42
N SER A 6 7.79 3.59 -13.17
CA SER A 6 7.91 2.18 -12.76
C SER A 6 6.58 1.44 -12.93
N GLU A 7 6.56 0.44 -13.82
CA GLU A 7 5.46 -0.52 -13.93
C GLU A 7 5.65 -1.60 -12.86
N ILE A 8 4.89 -1.50 -11.76
CA ILE A 8 4.87 -2.50 -10.70
C ILE A 8 3.45 -3.03 -10.56
N SER A 9 3.32 -4.36 -10.49
CA SER A 9 2.04 -5.03 -10.29
C SER A 9 1.82 -5.44 -8.83
N GLU A 10 0.57 -5.72 -8.49
CA GLU A 10 0.20 -6.25 -7.17
C GLU A 10 0.86 -7.60 -6.90
N GLU A 11 0.90 -8.49 -7.89
CA GLU A 11 1.51 -9.82 -7.78
C GLU A 11 3.01 -9.72 -7.46
N GLN A 12 3.70 -8.76 -8.07
CA GLN A 12 5.12 -8.52 -7.80
C GLN A 12 5.35 -8.08 -6.36
N VAL A 13 4.49 -7.20 -5.83
CA VAL A 13 4.58 -6.76 -4.42
C VAL A 13 4.29 -7.93 -3.47
N VAL A 14 3.24 -8.70 -3.72
CA VAL A 14 2.87 -9.86 -2.89
C VAL A 14 3.96 -10.93 -2.93
N ALA A 15 4.50 -11.25 -4.11
CA ALA A 15 5.57 -12.22 -4.28
C ALA A 15 6.84 -11.77 -3.53
N HIS A 16 7.19 -10.49 -3.62
CA HIS A 16 8.30 -9.91 -2.87
C HIS A 16 8.10 -10.06 -1.35
N CYS A 17 6.91 -9.74 -0.84
CA CYS A 17 6.59 -9.94 0.58
C CYS A 17 6.66 -11.42 0.99
N LYS A 18 6.12 -12.34 0.19
CA LYS A 18 6.15 -13.79 0.49
C LYS A 18 7.57 -14.38 0.47
N SER A 19 8.48 -13.79 -0.30
CA SER A 19 9.88 -14.23 -0.33
C SER A 19 10.65 -13.88 0.96
N GLN A 20 10.20 -12.87 1.71
CA GLN A 20 10.91 -12.36 2.90
C GLN A 20 10.12 -12.54 4.20
N LEU A 21 8.81 -12.76 4.13
CA LEU A 21 7.91 -12.90 5.26
C LEU A 21 7.24 -14.27 5.23
N ALA A 22 6.85 -14.77 6.41
CA ALA A 22 5.95 -15.91 6.48
C ALA A 22 4.66 -15.62 5.69
N GLY A 23 4.14 -16.60 4.95
CA GLY A 23 3.06 -16.38 3.98
C GLY A 23 1.80 -15.71 4.53
N PHE A 24 1.47 -15.92 5.81
CA PHE A 24 0.33 -15.29 6.48
C PHE A 24 0.52 -13.79 6.78
N LYS A 25 1.74 -13.27 6.70
CA LYS A 25 2.08 -11.84 6.86
C LYS A 25 2.11 -11.09 5.53
N ALA A 26 2.05 -11.80 4.40
CA ALA A 26 1.94 -11.14 3.11
C ALA A 26 0.59 -10.43 3.00
N PRO A 27 0.53 -9.25 2.35
CA PRO A 27 -0.72 -8.53 2.18
C PRO A 27 -1.71 -9.36 1.37
N LYS A 28 -2.99 -9.21 1.71
CA LYS A 28 -4.10 -9.82 0.94
C LYS A 28 -4.44 -9.05 -0.33
N GLN A 29 -4.25 -7.73 -0.28
CA GLN A 29 -4.54 -6.80 -1.36
C GLN A 29 -3.50 -5.68 -1.37
N VAL A 30 -3.12 -5.22 -2.55
CA VAL A 30 -2.24 -4.07 -2.77
C VAL A 30 -2.94 -3.06 -3.66
N ILE A 31 -3.30 -1.91 -3.10
CA ILE A 31 -3.99 -0.85 -3.83
C ILE A 31 -2.98 0.23 -4.23
N PHE A 32 -2.89 0.48 -5.54
CA PHE A 32 -2.14 1.61 -6.08
C PHE A 32 -3.08 2.78 -6.33
N GLN A 33 -2.69 3.96 -5.85
CA GLN A 33 -3.45 5.20 -6.03
C GLN A 33 -2.54 6.28 -6.62
N ALA A 34 -3.11 7.12 -7.48
CA ALA A 34 -2.40 8.26 -8.06
C ALA A 34 -2.20 9.39 -7.03
N GLU A 35 -3.16 9.54 -6.11
CA GLU A 35 -3.14 10.56 -5.08
C GLU A 35 -2.22 10.18 -3.91
N PRO A 36 -1.61 11.14 -3.21
CA PRO A 36 -0.83 10.86 -2.02
C PRO A 36 -1.72 10.36 -0.86
N LEU A 37 -1.11 9.61 0.08
CA LEU A 37 -1.81 9.20 1.31
C LEU A 37 -2.29 10.43 2.09
N PRO A 38 -3.49 10.37 2.72
CA PRO A 38 -3.99 11.44 3.56
C PRO A 38 -3.04 11.66 4.74
N ARG A 39 -2.74 12.93 5.02
CA ARG A 39 -1.81 13.31 6.09
C ARG A 39 -2.38 14.41 6.97
N THR A 40 -1.91 14.47 8.21
CA THR A 40 -2.13 15.59 9.12
C THR A 40 -1.38 16.85 8.64
N PRO A 41 -1.69 18.05 9.16
CA PRO A 41 -0.89 19.26 8.88
C PRO A 41 0.59 19.13 9.25
N THR A 42 0.90 18.26 10.23
CA THR A 42 2.27 17.89 10.63
C THR A 42 2.88 16.76 9.80
N GLY A 43 2.20 16.29 8.75
CA GLY A 43 2.71 15.34 7.77
C GLY A 43 2.57 13.86 8.13
N LYS A 44 1.95 13.49 9.26
CA LYS A 44 1.74 12.08 9.64
C LYS A 44 0.65 11.46 8.80
N VAL A 45 0.80 10.19 8.39
CA VAL A 45 -0.25 9.47 7.66
C VAL A 45 -1.48 9.28 8.55
N THR A 46 -2.64 9.61 8.01
CA THR A 46 -3.92 9.52 8.70
C THR A 46 -4.56 8.16 8.44
N LYS A 47 -4.20 7.16 9.24
CA LYS A 47 -4.62 5.76 9.03
C LYS A 47 -6.15 5.57 9.00
N PHE A 48 -6.91 6.23 9.88
CA PHE A 48 -8.36 6.02 9.95
C PHE A 48 -9.08 6.43 8.66
N VAL A 49 -8.67 7.53 8.02
CA VAL A 49 -9.18 7.94 6.71
C VAL A 49 -8.86 6.89 5.64
N LEU A 50 -7.72 6.21 5.72
CA LEU A 50 -7.40 5.11 4.79
C LEU A 50 -8.28 3.89 5.03
N VAL A 51 -8.64 3.60 6.29
CA VAL A 51 -9.59 2.52 6.60
C VAL A 51 -10.96 2.87 6.03
N GLU A 52 -11.49 4.06 6.29
CA GLU A 52 -12.80 4.50 5.75
C GLU A 52 -12.85 4.51 4.21
N ARG A 53 -11.75 4.84 3.53
CA ARG A 53 -11.68 4.88 2.06
C ARG A 53 -11.69 3.51 1.39
N TYR A 54 -11.18 2.50 2.09
CA TYR A 54 -10.96 1.15 1.55
C TYR A 54 -11.62 0.09 2.45
N GLU A 55 -12.61 0.50 3.22
CA GLU A 55 -13.47 -0.40 3.97
C GLU A 55 -14.34 -1.14 2.95
N GLU A 56 -14.12 -2.44 2.86
CA GLU A 56 -15.11 -3.42 2.36
C GLU A 56 -15.56 -4.31 3.53
#